data_AF-A0A2E8LI49-F1
#
_entry.id   AF-A0A2E8LI49-F1
#
_cell.length_a   1.000
_cell.length_b   1.000
_cell.length_c   1.000
_cell.angle_alpha   90.00
_cell.angle_beta   90.00
_cell.angle_gamma   90.00
#
_symmetry.space_group_name_H-M   'P 1'
#
loop_
_entity.id
_entity.type
_entity.pdbx_description
1 polymer ?
#
loop_
_entity_poly.entity_id
_entity_poly.type
_entity_poly.pdbx_seq_one_letter_code
_entity_poly.pdbx_strand_id
1 'polypeptide(L)'
;MRRSIDDYPFDAADYPPDYEDDELTPISWAVAISDDYADAEPRVILTVEEVGRPGQGLVGHLSPDIARRLRGAVRDALAEIGEDPGR
;
A
#
# COMPACT_ATOMS: atom_id res chain seq x y z
N MET A 1 -3.29 -11.13 16.93
CA MET A 1 -1.98 -10.45 16.91
C MET A 1 -1.93 -9.49 15.74
N ARG A 2 -1.42 -8.26 15.92
CA ARG A 2 -1.17 -7.31 14.83
C ARG A 2 0.31 -6.89 14.84
N ARG A 3 0.93 -6.84 13.66
CA ARG A 3 2.33 -6.43 13.50
C ARG A 3 2.51 -5.58 12.25
N SER A 4 3.20 -4.44 12.37
CA SER A 4 3.64 -3.64 11.23
C SER A 4 4.78 -4.35 10.50
N ILE A 5 4.75 -4.31 9.17
CA ILE A 5 5.82 -4.80 8.29
C ILE A 5 6.58 -3.63 7.69
N ASP A 6 5.85 -2.63 7.18
CA ASP A 6 6.38 -1.38 6.66
C ASP A 6 5.38 -0.24 6.89
N ASP A 7 5.89 0.96 7.07
CA ASP A 7 5.12 2.17 7.32
C ASP A 7 5.83 3.33 6.63
N TYR A 8 5.30 3.71 5.46
CA TYR A 8 5.92 4.67 4.58
C TYR A 8 5.15 5.99 4.60
N PRO A 9 5.64 7.00 5.34
CA PRO A 9 5.04 8.33 5.32
C PRO A 9 5.25 8.98 3.96
N PHE A 10 4.32 9.83 3.56
CA PHE A 10 4.46 10.65 2.35
C PHE A 10 5.77 11.46 2.34
N ASP A 11 6.50 11.38 1.22
CA ASP A 11 7.57 12.30 0.83
C ASP A 11 7.19 12.93 -0.52
N ALA A 12 7.24 14.26 -0.60
CA ALA A 12 6.94 14.98 -1.83
C ALA A 12 7.94 14.66 -2.96
N ALA A 13 9.14 14.19 -2.62
CA ALA A 13 10.15 13.76 -3.59
C ALA A 13 9.79 12.45 -4.33
N ASP A 14 8.82 11.67 -3.84
CA ASP A 14 8.37 10.43 -4.48
C ASP A 14 7.39 10.66 -5.63
N TYR A 15 6.86 11.88 -5.73
CA TYR A 15 5.89 12.23 -6.76
C TYR A 15 6.62 12.78 -8.00
N PRO A 16 5.99 12.72 -9.19
CA PRO A 16 6.57 13.29 -10.40
C PRO A 16 7.00 14.75 -10.19
N PRO A 17 8.11 15.20 -10.79
CA PRO A 17 8.48 16.62 -10.71
C PRO A 17 7.36 17.49 -11.28
N ASP A 18 7.17 18.66 -10.68
CA ASP A 18 6.19 19.67 -11.10
C ASP A 18 4.72 19.21 -11.07
N TYR A 19 4.38 18.16 -10.32
CA TYR A 19 2.98 17.78 -10.13
C TYR A 19 2.21 18.93 -9.43
N GLU A 20 1.02 19.27 -9.96
CA GLU A 20 0.17 20.26 -9.31
C GLU A 20 -0.65 19.59 -8.18
N ASP A 21 -0.89 20.33 -7.08
CA ASP A 21 -1.58 19.81 -5.88
C ASP A 21 -3.01 19.31 -6.14
N ASP A 22 -3.63 19.71 -7.26
CA ASP A 22 -4.96 19.26 -7.69
C ASP A 22 -4.94 18.06 -8.65
N GLU A 23 -3.76 17.68 -9.17
CA GLU A 23 -3.60 16.53 -10.06
C GLU A 23 -3.43 15.22 -9.30
N LEU A 24 -2.74 15.26 -8.15
CA LEU A 24 -2.42 14.07 -7.37
C LEU A 24 -2.78 14.28 -5.90
N THR A 25 -3.37 13.25 -5.29
CA THR A 25 -3.60 13.23 -3.84
C THR A 25 -2.34 12.72 -3.14
N PRO A 26 -1.72 13.49 -2.22
CA PRO A 26 -0.61 13.01 -1.40
C PRO A 26 -1.07 11.88 -0.49
N ILE A 27 -0.43 10.71 -0.58
CA ILE A 27 -0.77 9.53 0.23
C ILE A 27 0.44 9.02 1.03
N SER A 28 0.16 8.59 2.25
CA SER A 28 1.02 7.65 2.99
C SER A 28 0.44 6.25 2.84
N TRP A 29 1.29 5.23 2.93
CA TRP A 29 0.83 3.84 2.92
C TRP A 29 1.57 3.00 3.95
N ALA A 30 0.90 1.95 4.43
CA ALA A 30 1.51 1.01 5.37
C ALA A 30 1.07 -0.42 5.06
N VAL A 31 1.97 -1.36 5.32
CA VAL A 31 1.71 -2.79 5.23
C VAL A 31 1.87 -3.41 6.61
N ALA A 32 0.84 -4.12 7.05
CA ALA A 32 0.85 -4.85 8.31
C ALA A 32 0.28 -6.26 8.13
N ILE A 33 0.35 -7.07 9.18
CA ILE A 33 -0.34 -8.36 9.27
C ILE A 33 -1.27 -8.37 10.49
N SER A 34 -2.39 -9.08 10.35
CA SER A 34 -3.29 -9.39 11.45
C SER A 34 -3.91 -10.77 11.26
N ASP A 35 -4.09 -11.51 12.34
CA ASP A 35 -4.86 -12.76 12.39
C ASP A 35 -6.06 -12.66 13.35
N ASP A 36 -6.39 -11.44 13.81
CA ASP A 36 -7.44 -11.17 14.78
C ASP A 36 -8.84 -11.14 14.13
N TYR A 37 -9.23 -12.30 13.58
CA TYR A 37 -10.51 -12.52 12.92
C TYR A 37 -11.16 -13.79 13.47
N ALA A 38 -12.47 -13.91 13.28
CA ALA A 38 -13.22 -15.08 13.73
C ALA A 38 -12.78 -16.39 13.05
N ASP A 39 -12.21 -16.31 11.84
CA ASP A 39 -11.66 -17.46 11.11
C ASP A 39 -10.22 -17.80 11.53
N ALA A 40 -9.60 -16.98 12.41
CA ALA A 40 -8.21 -17.07 12.84
C ALA A 40 -7.19 -17.15 11.69
N GLU A 41 -7.57 -16.70 10.49
CA GLU A 41 -6.67 -16.72 9.35
C GLU A 41 -5.89 -15.40 9.23
N PRO A 42 -4.57 -15.46 8.96
CA PRO A 42 -3.78 -14.25 8.79
C PRO A 42 -4.15 -13.51 7.50
N ARG A 43 -4.12 -12.18 7.57
CA ARG A 43 -4.36 -11.23 6.48
C ARG A 43 -3.24 -10.22 6.39
N VAL A 44 -2.93 -9.81 5.17
CA VAL A 44 -2.11 -8.63 4.91
C VAL A 44 -3.04 -7.42 4.98
N ILE A 45 -2.67 -6.44 5.80
CA ILE A 45 -3.38 -5.17 5.89
C ILE A 45 -2.63 -4.17 5.01
N LEU A 46 -3.32 -3.59 4.03
CA LEU A 46 -2.86 -2.45 3.25
C LEU A 46 -3.63 -1.22 3.70
N THR A 47 -2.94 -0.24 4.27
CA THR A 47 -3.50 1.07 4.58
C THR A 47 -3.02 2.07 3.54
N VAL A 48 -3.94 2.90 3.03
CA VAL A 48 -3.63 4.07 2.20
C VAL A 48 -4.38 5.25 2.79
N GLU A 49 -3.66 6.28 3.24
CA GLU A 49 -4.21 7.47 3.90
C GLU A 49 -3.78 8.76 3.20
N GLU A 50 -4.73 9.66 2.97
CA GLU A 50 -4.45 11.01 2.47
C GLU A 50 -3.74 11.83 3.56
N VAL A 51 -2.67 12.53 3.17
CA VAL A 51 -1.92 13.40 4.07
C VAL A 51 -2.81 14.52 4.61
N GLY A 52 -2.73 14.77 5.92
CA GLY A 52 -3.55 15.80 6.58
C GLY A 52 -4.99 15.38 6.87
N ARG A 53 -5.41 14.17 6.48
CA ARG A 53 -6.74 13.59 6.80
C ARG A 53 -6.63 12.25 7.54
N PRO A 54 -5.99 12.22 8.72
CA PRO A 54 -5.78 10.96 9.46
C PRO A 54 -7.11 10.29 9.82
N GLY A 55 -7.16 8.96 9.69
CA GLY A 55 -8.33 8.15 10.00
C GLY A 55 -9.42 8.15 8.92
N GLN A 56 -9.21 8.83 7.78
CA GLN A 56 -10.15 8.87 6.65
C GLN A 56 -9.72 8.02 5.45
N GLY A 57 -8.54 7.38 5.52
CA GLY A 57 -8.06 6.52 4.44
C GLY A 57 -8.76 5.17 4.37
N LEU A 58 -8.32 4.36 3.40
CA LEU A 58 -8.84 3.04 3.16
C LEU A 58 -7.92 1.98 3.78
N VAL A 59 -8.54 0.96 4.39
CA VAL A 59 -7.82 -0.17 4.98
C VAL A 59 -8.34 -1.45 4.35
N GLY A 60 -7.50 -2.08 3.53
CA GLY A 60 -7.77 -3.36 2.90
C GLY A 60 -7.26 -4.52 3.74
N HIS A 61 -8.12 -5.48 4.04
CA HIS A 61 -7.76 -6.74 4.71
C HIS A 61 -7.69 -7.85 3.67
N LEU A 62 -6.49 -8.14 3.18
CA LEU A 62 -6.27 -9.01 2.02
C LEU A 62 -5.94 -10.42 2.48
N SER A 63 -6.66 -11.40 1.94
CA SER A 63 -6.23 -12.80 2.05
C SER A 63 -4.87 -12.99 1.34
N PRO A 64 -4.12 -14.06 1.66
CA PRO A 64 -2.86 -14.34 1.00
C PRO A 64 -2.97 -14.39 -0.54
N ASP A 65 -4.09 -14.88 -1.07
CA ASP A 65 -4.31 -14.98 -2.51
C ASP A 65 -4.49 -13.61 -3.17
N ILE A 66 -5.29 -12.73 -2.56
CA ILE A 66 -5.47 -11.36 -3.06
C ILE A 66 -4.18 -10.54 -2.92
N ALA A 67 -3.45 -10.71 -1.82
CA ALA A 67 -2.15 -10.05 -1.63
C ALA A 67 -1.13 -10.48 -2.69
N ARG A 68 -1.07 -11.78 -3.04
CA ARG A 68 -0.21 -12.26 -4.14
C ARG A 68 -0.64 -11.69 -5.48
N ARG A 69 -1.94 -11.58 -5.74
CA ARG A 69 -2.46 -10.97 -6.97
C ARG A 69 -2.06 -9.50 -7.09
N LEU A 70 -2.20 -8.73 -6.00
CA LEU A 70 -1.77 -7.32 -5.97
C LEU A 70 -0.27 -7.21 -6.21
N ARG A 71 0.56 -8.01 -5.52
CA ARG A 71 2.02 -8.05 -5.75
C ARG A 71 2.36 -8.36 -7.21
N GLY A 72 1.68 -9.33 -7.83
CA GLY A 72 1.85 -9.65 -9.24
C GLY A 72 1.53 -8.46 -10.15
N ALA A 73 0.42 -7.76 -9.91
CA ALA A 73 0.05 -6.58 -10.69
C ALA A 73 1.08 -5.44 -10.58
N VAL A 74 1.59 -5.16 -9.37
CA VAL A 74 2.65 -4.16 -9.18
C VAL A 74 3.94 -4.57 -9.88
N ARG A 75 4.33 -5.84 -9.76
CA ARG A 75 5.50 -6.41 -10.44
C ARG A 75 5.41 -6.25 -11.96
N ASP A 76 4.26 -6.56 -12.53
CA ASP A 76 4.02 -6.45 -13.97
C ASP A 76 4.03 -4.97 -14.41
N ALA A 77 3.48 -4.06 -13.61
CA ALA A 77 3.53 -2.62 -13.87
C ALA A 77 4.97 -2.07 -13.84
N LEU A 78 5.81 -2.52 -12.89
CA LEU A 78 7.24 -2.17 -12.86
C LEU A 78 7.97 -2.62 -14.12
N ALA A 79 7.73 -3.86 -14.56
CA ALA A 79 8.32 -4.36 -15.80
C ALA A 79 7.87 -3.55 -17.03
N GLU A 80 6.59 -3.15 -17.09
CA GLU A 80 6.04 -2.37 -18.21
C GLU A 80 6.68 -0.99 -18.33
N ILE A 81 7.03 -0.35 -17.21
CA ILE A 81 7.72 0.95 -17.22
C ILE A 81 9.26 0.83 -17.35
N GLY A 82 9.78 -0.40 -17.52
CA GLY A 82 11.21 -0.66 -17.76
C GLY A 82 12.07 -0.76 -16.49
N GLU A 83 11.46 -0.82 -15.31
CA GLU A 83 12.15 -1.00 -14.03
C GLU A 83 12.45 -2.48 -13.74
N ASP A 84 13.37 -2.74 -12.81
CA ASP A 84 13.55 -4.11 -12.27
C ASP A 84 12.30 -4.52 -11.50
N PRO A 85 11.54 -5.53 -11.95
CA PRO A 85 10.32 -5.97 -11.27
C PRO A 85 10.57 -6.54 -9.87
N GLY A 86 11.83 -6.85 -9.51
CA GLY A 86 12.18 -7.43 -8.24
C GLY A 86 11.62 -8.85 -8.05
N ARG A 87 11.63 -9.32 -6.79
CA ARG A 87 11.30 -10.70 -6.41
C ARG A 87 9.87 -10.86 -5.86
#